data_AF-A0A914PQ52-F1
#
_entry.id   AF-A0A914PQ52-F1
#
_cell.length_a   1.000
_cell.length_b   1.000
_cell.length_c   1.000
_cell.angle_alpha   90.00
_cell.angle_beta   90.00
_cell.angle_gamma   90.00
#
_symmetry.space_group_name_H-M   'P 1'
#
loop_
_entity.id
_entity.type
_entity.pdbx_description
1 polymer ?
#
loop_
_entity_poly.entity_id
_entity_poly.type
_entity_poly.pdbx_seq_one_letter_code
_entity_poly.pdbx_strand_id
1 'polypeptide(L)'
;MDNINPTEGLNEKEILTTIRNAAGTRPALLVPENSFDFLVTKQLSRLEKPSIHCVDLIFEELLRIVNNCGFEMKEERKRFPRLYDRIDDILLRFLEPRVTETKAFVKKIVQVQLSYVNTKHPEFNNSELAKMLEELGKDLKEDEKETNAIHGQVWNPATPFVPKLPDIGILEPIVKPHSTKNSSPLFEVNQTVSSTFLGHGKLGVQTTRKIEESQRHPLTKRERRDQMLIEKLIKGYFAIIQKIIKDIIPKAIMHGIVNEVRENFRDELVKNLHKSADIDELVSESSATNDRRKRASHLLDDLNKADLILNKIRENTI
;
A
#
# COMPACT_ATOMS: atom_id res chain seq x y z
N MET A 1 -1.92 -8.80 5.76
CA MET A 1 -1.87 -8.75 4.27
C MET A 1 -3.25 -8.83 3.63
N ASP A 2 -4.25 -9.42 4.30
CA ASP A 2 -5.58 -9.69 3.72
C ASP A 2 -6.49 -8.45 3.56
N ASN A 3 -6.16 -7.33 4.20
CA ASN A 3 -6.99 -6.13 4.22
C ASN A 3 -6.53 -5.02 3.24
N ILE A 4 -5.55 -5.33 2.37
CA ILE A 4 -5.06 -4.36 1.39
C ILE A 4 -5.96 -4.44 0.17
N ASN A 5 -6.79 -3.41 0.02
CA ASN A 5 -7.69 -3.30 -1.10
C ASN A 5 -6.89 -3.04 -2.39
N PRO A 6 -7.06 -3.87 -3.45
CA PRO A 6 -6.35 -3.72 -4.71
C PRO A 6 -6.69 -2.42 -5.45
N THR A 7 -7.83 -1.81 -5.13
CA THR A 7 -8.31 -0.55 -5.72
C THR A 7 -8.29 0.64 -4.77
N GLU A 8 -7.74 0.49 -3.58
CA GLU A 8 -7.66 1.61 -2.65
C GLU A 8 -6.73 2.71 -3.21
N GLY A 9 -7.29 3.90 -3.37
CA GLY A 9 -6.64 5.03 -4.03
C GLY A 9 -6.66 4.98 -5.56
N LEU A 10 -7.40 4.06 -6.19
CA LEU A 10 -7.69 4.08 -7.63
C LEU A 10 -9.08 4.66 -7.86
N ASN A 11 -9.16 5.99 -7.98
CA ASN A 11 -10.38 6.64 -8.42
C ASN A 11 -10.56 6.47 -9.94
N GLU A 12 -11.81 6.39 -10.40
CA GLU A 12 -12.18 6.34 -11.83
C GLU A 12 -11.48 7.46 -12.62
N LYS A 13 -11.44 8.67 -12.03
CA LYS A 13 -10.75 9.84 -12.59
C LYS A 13 -9.24 9.62 -12.72
N GLU A 14 -8.58 8.97 -11.77
CA GLU A 14 -7.13 8.73 -11.83
C GLU A 14 -6.79 7.72 -12.95
N ILE A 15 -7.58 6.66 -13.08
CA ILE A 15 -7.41 5.66 -14.14
C ILE A 15 -7.55 6.36 -15.49
N LEU A 16 -8.63 7.11 -15.71
CA LEU A 16 -8.88 7.81 -16.97
C LEU A 16 -7.83 8.88 -17.29
N THR A 17 -7.39 9.64 -16.28
CA THR A 17 -6.32 10.61 -16.45
C THR A 17 -5.02 9.92 -16.86
N THR A 18 -4.73 8.75 -16.27
CA THR A 18 -3.56 7.95 -16.63
C THR A 18 -3.65 7.40 -18.05
N ILE A 19 -4.83 6.90 -18.47
CA ILE A 19 -5.06 6.45 -19.85
C ILE A 19 -4.83 7.60 -20.84
N ARG A 20 -5.43 8.77 -20.59
CA ARG A 20 -5.27 9.95 -21.45
C ARG A 20 -3.82 10.42 -21.51
N ASN A 21 -3.13 10.44 -20.36
CA ASN A 21 -1.72 10.82 -20.30
C ASN A 21 -0.82 9.82 -21.05
N ALA A 22 -1.13 8.51 -20.97
CA ALA A 22 -0.39 7.47 -21.69
C ALA A 22 -0.65 7.51 -23.21
N ALA A 23 -1.86 7.90 -23.63
CA ALA A 23 -2.20 8.12 -25.04
C ALA A 23 -1.54 9.39 -25.62
N GLY A 24 -1.30 10.39 -24.76
CA GLY A 24 -0.67 11.64 -25.13
C GLY A 24 -1.58 12.53 -25.97
N THR A 25 -1.02 13.20 -26.98
CA THR A 25 -1.75 14.13 -27.85
C THR A 25 -2.52 13.45 -28.98
N ARG A 26 -2.31 12.15 -29.19
CA ARG A 26 -2.95 11.38 -30.27
C ARG A 26 -4.13 10.58 -29.74
N PRO A 27 -5.25 10.53 -30.47
CA PRO A 27 -6.35 9.64 -30.11
C PRO A 27 -5.87 8.18 -30.23
N ALA A 28 -5.98 7.42 -29.13
CA ALA A 28 -5.60 6.02 -29.10
C ALA A 28 -6.76 5.13 -29.56
N LEU A 29 -6.48 4.21 -30.49
CA LEU A 29 -7.46 3.22 -30.95
C LEU A 29 -7.68 2.10 -29.95
N LEU A 30 -6.73 1.86 -29.05
CA LEU A 30 -6.77 0.87 -27.99
C LEU A 30 -6.26 1.49 -26.69
N VAL A 31 -6.60 0.87 -25.57
CA VAL A 31 -6.07 1.26 -24.27
C VAL A 31 -4.55 1.02 -24.24
N PRO A 32 -3.72 2.04 -23.96
CA PRO A 32 -2.27 1.87 -23.93
C PRO A 32 -1.82 0.93 -22.79
N GLU A 33 -1.00 -0.08 -23.08
CA GLU A 33 -0.48 -1.04 -22.08
C GLU A 33 0.29 -0.35 -20.94
N ASN A 34 1.05 0.69 -21.26
CA ASN A 34 1.81 1.49 -20.29
C ASN A 34 0.92 2.09 -19.18
N SER A 35 -0.37 2.34 -19.46
CA SER A 35 -1.30 2.84 -18.45
C SER A 35 -1.62 1.78 -17.39
N PHE A 36 -1.78 0.52 -17.81
CA PHE A 36 -1.96 -0.61 -16.91
C PHE A 36 -0.69 -0.87 -16.10
N ASP A 37 0.47 -0.93 -16.76
CA ASP A 37 1.76 -1.19 -16.10
C ASP A 37 2.07 -0.14 -15.03
N PHE A 38 1.82 1.14 -15.31
CA PHE A 38 2.00 2.21 -14.34
C PHE A 38 1.06 2.07 -13.13
N LEU A 39 -0.22 1.78 -13.36
CA LEU A 39 -1.20 1.69 -12.28
C LEU A 39 -0.99 0.45 -11.41
N VAL A 40 -0.65 -0.69 -12.03
CA VAL A 40 -0.42 -1.94 -11.30
C VAL A 40 0.85 -1.85 -10.47
N THR A 41 1.95 -1.31 -11.01
CA THR A 41 3.19 -1.09 -10.25
C THR A 41 3.00 -0.12 -9.09
N LYS A 42 2.22 0.96 -9.28
CA LYS A 42 1.80 1.86 -8.19
C LYS A 42 1.11 1.08 -7.07
N GLN A 43 0.16 0.19 -7.40
CA GLN A 43 -0.55 -0.60 -6.38
C GLN A 43 0.34 -1.65 -5.71
N LEU A 44 1.15 -2.36 -6.47
CA LEU A 44 2.06 -3.38 -5.95
C LEU A 44 3.11 -2.79 -5.00
N SER A 45 3.53 -1.54 -5.19
CA SER A 45 4.49 -0.87 -4.30
C SER A 45 3.99 -0.78 -2.85
N ARG A 46 2.66 -0.78 -2.65
CA ARG A 46 2.03 -0.74 -1.33
C ARG A 46 2.24 -2.03 -0.55
N LEU A 47 2.62 -3.13 -1.20
CA LEU A 47 2.93 -4.40 -0.55
C LEU A 47 4.31 -4.40 0.13
N GLU A 48 5.21 -3.45 -0.16
CA GLU A 48 6.55 -3.40 0.46
C GLU A 48 6.47 -3.17 1.98
N LYS A 49 5.77 -2.13 2.42
CA LYS A 49 5.62 -1.79 3.85
C LYS A 49 5.07 -2.94 4.72
N PRO A 50 3.92 -3.55 4.39
CA PRO A 50 3.38 -4.66 5.20
C PRO A 50 4.26 -5.91 5.14
N SER A 51 5.03 -6.10 4.07
CA SER A 51 6.00 -7.21 3.95
C SER A 51 7.14 -7.05 4.95
N ILE A 52 7.71 -5.84 5.03
CA ILE A 52 8.77 -5.50 5.98
C ILE A 52 8.23 -5.56 7.41
N HIS A 53 7.04 -5.01 7.65
CA HIS A 53 6.42 -5.03 8.97
C HIS A 53 6.16 -6.45 9.49
N CYS A 54 5.87 -7.41 8.62
CA CYS A 54 5.78 -8.82 9.02
C CYS A 54 7.09 -9.34 9.62
N VAL A 55 8.24 -8.88 9.13
CA VAL A 55 9.56 -9.24 9.69
C VAL A 55 9.73 -8.64 11.09
N ASP A 56 9.29 -7.38 11.29
CA ASP A 56 9.31 -6.72 12.60
C ASP A 56 8.48 -7.50 13.64
N LEU A 57 7.26 -7.89 13.28
CA LEU A 57 6.39 -8.66 14.17
C LEU A 57 7.00 -10.00 14.58
N ILE A 58 7.67 -10.68 13.65
CA ILE A 58 8.36 -11.94 13.96
C ILE A 58 9.57 -11.71 14.87
N PHE A 59 10.33 -10.63 14.66
CA PHE A 59 11.42 -10.27 15.55
C PHE A 59 10.92 -10.00 16.98
N GLU A 60 9.85 -9.21 17.13
CA GLU A 60 9.21 -8.96 18.42
C GLU A 60 8.71 -10.25 19.07
N GLU A 61 8.12 -11.16 18.30
CA GLU A 61 7.63 -12.44 18.81
C GLU A 61 8.77 -13.37 19.24
N LEU A 62 9.88 -13.42 18.49
CA LEU A 62 11.06 -14.19 18.88
C LEU A 62 11.64 -13.68 20.22
N LEU A 63 11.74 -12.36 20.39
CA LEU A 63 12.15 -11.77 21.67
C LEU A 63 11.16 -12.12 22.79
N ARG A 64 9.86 -12.06 22.50
CA ARG A 64 8.81 -12.42 23.47
C ARG A 64 8.91 -13.88 23.90
N ILE A 65 9.18 -14.80 22.97
CA ILE A 65 9.34 -16.23 23.26
C ILE A 65 10.52 -16.43 24.21
N VAL A 66 11.69 -15.83 23.92
CA VAL A 66 12.88 -15.96 24.77
C VAL A 66 12.63 -15.42 26.19
N ASN A 67 11.94 -14.28 26.30
CA ASN A 67 11.61 -13.69 27.60
C ASN A 67 10.54 -14.45 28.39
N ASN A 68 9.77 -15.32 27.71
CA ASN A 68 8.71 -16.12 28.32
C ASN A 68 8.99 -17.62 28.35
N CYS A 69 10.22 -18.05 28.08
CA CYS A 69 10.61 -19.46 28.11
C CYS A 69 10.40 -20.08 29.51
N GLY A 70 9.24 -20.68 29.76
CA GLY A 70 8.98 -21.51 30.93
C GLY A 70 8.95 -20.79 32.29
N PHE A 71 8.40 -21.46 33.30
CA PHE A 71 8.41 -20.98 34.68
C PHE A 71 9.81 -21.05 35.30
N GLU A 72 10.52 -22.14 35.05
CA GLU A 72 11.86 -22.39 35.60
C GLU A 72 12.87 -21.32 35.16
N MET A 73 12.89 -20.98 33.87
CA MET A 73 13.82 -19.97 33.35
C MET A 73 13.51 -18.56 33.88
N LYS A 74 12.24 -18.27 34.24
CA LYS A 74 11.87 -16.99 34.86
C LYS A 74 12.40 -16.87 36.29
N GLU A 75 12.36 -17.96 37.05
CA GLU A 75 12.91 -17.97 38.41
C GLU A 75 14.46 -17.95 38.38
N GLU A 76 15.08 -18.69 37.46
CA GLU A 76 16.54 -18.65 37.26
C GLU A 76 17.02 -17.27 36.75
N ARG A 77 16.24 -16.59 35.91
CA ARG A 77 16.51 -15.21 35.50
C ARG A 77 16.53 -14.23 36.68
N LYS A 78 15.64 -14.41 37.67
CA LYS A 78 15.67 -13.61 38.90
C LYS A 78 16.86 -13.96 39.80
N ARG A 79 17.34 -15.19 39.73
CA ARG A 79 18.48 -15.67 40.51
C ARG A 79 19.80 -15.14 39.96
N PHE A 80 20.01 -15.19 38.64
CA PHE A 80 21.24 -14.76 37.97
C PHE A 80 20.99 -13.63 36.96
N PRO A 81 20.61 -12.42 37.42
CA PRO A 81 20.21 -11.33 36.53
C PRO A 81 21.31 -10.95 35.53
N ARG A 82 22.57 -10.86 35.98
CA ARG A 82 23.71 -10.46 35.13
C ARG A 82 23.98 -11.44 33.98
N LEU A 83 23.82 -12.75 34.24
CA LEU A 83 23.95 -13.77 33.21
C LEU A 83 22.88 -13.59 32.13
N TYR A 84 21.63 -13.36 32.53
CA TYR A 84 20.52 -13.21 31.58
C TYR A 84 20.56 -11.88 30.83
N ASP A 85 21.00 -10.79 31.47
CA ASP A 85 21.27 -9.52 30.78
C ASP A 85 22.32 -9.75 29.67
N ARG A 86 23.37 -10.53 29.97
CA ARG A 86 24.39 -10.88 28.98
C ARG A 86 23.85 -11.78 27.86
N ILE A 87 22.95 -12.72 28.16
CA ILE A 87 22.30 -13.57 27.16
C ILE A 87 21.42 -12.72 26.23
N ASP A 88 20.64 -11.81 26.79
CA ASP A 88 19.77 -10.91 26.01
C ASP A 88 20.60 -9.98 25.10
N ASP A 89 21.74 -9.48 25.60
CA ASP A 89 22.73 -8.75 24.82
C ASP A 89 23.26 -9.55 23.62
N ILE A 90 23.61 -10.83 23.83
CA ILE A 90 24.11 -11.71 22.77
C ILE A 90 22.99 -12.00 21.77
N LEU A 91 21.77 -12.23 22.25
CA LEU A 91 20.58 -12.44 21.41
C LEU A 91 20.32 -11.25 20.49
N LEU A 92 20.32 -10.03 21.02
CA LEU A 92 20.09 -8.82 20.23
C LEU A 92 21.17 -8.65 19.14
N ARG A 93 22.46 -8.79 19.51
CA ARG A 93 23.58 -8.73 18.55
C ARG A 93 23.50 -9.80 17.48
N PHE A 94 22.93 -10.95 17.80
CA PHE A 94 22.79 -12.08 16.90
C PHE A 94 21.57 -11.93 15.96
N LEU A 95 20.47 -11.33 16.44
CA LEU A 95 19.23 -11.16 15.67
C LEU A 95 19.23 -9.91 14.80
N GLU A 96 19.73 -8.76 15.28
CA GLU A 96 19.63 -7.48 14.58
C GLU A 96 20.21 -7.49 13.16
N PRO A 97 21.42 -8.04 12.91
CA PRO A 97 21.97 -8.11 11.55
C PRO A 97 21.10 -8.98 10.63
N ARG A 98 20.61 -10.12 11.13
CA ARG A 98 19.81 -11.07 10.35
C ARG A 98 18.44 -10.54 10.00
N VAL A 99 17.80 -9.83 10.93
CA VAL A 99 16.56 -9.11 10.67
C VAL A 99 16.79 -8.07 9.58
N THR A 100 17.89 -7.33 9.63
CA THR A 100 18.24 -6.32 8.63
C THR A 100 18.47 -6.92 7.25
N GLU A 101 19.23 -8.02 7.16
CA GLU A 101 19.45 -8.76 5.92
C GLU A 101 18.15 -9.35 5.35
N THR A 102 17.31 -9.93 6.22
CA THR A 102 16.01 -10.49 5.81
C THR A 102 15.06 -9.41 5.32
N LYS A 103 15.02 -8.23 5.97
CA LYS A 103 14.25 -7.07 5.47
C LYS A 103 14.73 -6.64 4.09
N ALA A 104 16.05 -6.56 3.89
CA ALA A 104 16.62 -6.22 2.59
C ALA A 104 16.26 -7.25 1.52
N PHE A 105 16.26 -8.54 1.87
CA PHE A 105 15.87 -9.63 0.97
C PHE A 105 14.37 -9.58 0.63
N VAL A 106 13.49 -9.40 1.63
CA VAL A 106 12.04 -9.21 1.43
C VAL A 106 11.76 -7.99 0.54
N LYS A 107 12.48 -6.89 0.75
CA LYS A 107 12.39 -5.72 -0.14
C LYS A 107 12.77 -6.07 -1.58
N LYS A 108 13.88 -6.81 -1.79
CA LYS A 108 14.29 -7.28 -3.13
C LYS A 108 13.21 -8.15 -3.78
N ILE A 109 12.57 -9.05 -3.04
CA ILE A 109 11.46 -9.88 -3.56
C ILE A 109 10.34 -8.99 -4.12
N VAL A 110 9.92 -7.97 -3.38
CA VAL A 110 8.87 -7.05 -3.85
C VAL A 110 9.35 -6.23 -5.05
N GLN A 111 10.58 -5.74 -5.04
CA GLN A 111 11.17 -4.98 -6.16
C GLN A 111 11.25 -5.81 -7.45
N VAL A 112 11.52 -7.11 -7.37
CA VAL A 112 11.46 -8.01 -8.53
C VAL A 112 10.03 -8.05 -9.11
N GLN A 113 9.00 -8.13 -8.27
CA GLN A 113 7.60 -8.10 -8.74
C GLN A 113 7.20 -6.75 -9.36
N LEU A 114 7.86 -5.65 -8.98
CA LEU A 114 7.65 -4.33 -9.56
C LEU A 114 8.38 -4.13 -10.90
N SER A 115 9.49 -4.85 -11.11
CA SER A 115 10.35 -4.65 -12.28
C SER A 115 9.75 -5.16 -13.59
N TYR A 116 8.90 -6.18 -13.52
CA TYR A 116 8.31 -6.81 -14.70
C TYR A 116 6.89 -7.30 -14.44
N VAL A 117 5.97 -6.90 -15.31
CA VAL A 117 4.56 -7.33 -15.29
C VAL A 117 4.37 -8.47 -16.30
N ASN A 118 4.08 -9.67 -15.81
CA ASN A 118 3.91 -10.85 -16.66
C ASN A 118 2.44 -11.07 -17.04
N THR A 119 2.03 -10.49 -18.17
CA THR A 119 0.68 -10.67 -18.73
C THR A 119 0.43 -12.07 -19.32
N LYS A 120 1.44 -12.94 -19.42
CA LYS A 120 1.30 -14.33 -19.88
C LYS A 120 1.10 -15.33 -18.75
N HIS A 121 0.95 -14.85 -17.51
CA HIS A 121 0.79 -15.73 -16.35
C HIS A 121 -0.47 -16.62 -16.49
N PRO A 122 -0.39 -17.94 -16.26
CA PRO A 122 -1.52 -18.86 -16.46
C PRO A 122 -2.76 -18.49 -15.64
N GLU A 123 -2.59 -18.09 -14.37
CA GLU A 123 -3.71 -17.63 -13.53
C GLU A 123 -4.27 -16.27 -13.98
N PHE A 124 -3.51 -15.47 -14.72
CA PHE A 124 -3.99 -14.18 -15.26
C PHE A 124 -4.87 -14.39 -16.49
N ASN A 125 -4.46 -15.30 -17.38
CA ASN A 125 -5.18 -15.62 -18.61
C ASN A 125 -6.38 -16.55 -18.39
N ASN A 126 -6.36 -17.39 -17.35
CA ASN A 126 -7.45 -18.32 -17.04
C ASN A 126 -8.50 -17.74 -16.07
N SER A 127 -8.33 -16.49 -15.62
CA SER A 127 -9.26 -15.83 -14.71
C SER A 127 -10.56 -15.38 -15.40
N GLU A 128 -11.58 -15.09 -14.60
CA GLU A 128 -12.85 -14.44 -14.99
C GLU A 128 -12.66 -13.23 -15.92
N LEU A 129 -11.48 -12.63 -15.95
CA LEU A 129 -11.06 -11.60 -16.91
C LEU A 129 -11.24 -12.00 -18.37
N ALA A 130 -10.93 -13.24 -18.78
CA ALA A 130 -11.12 -13.69 -20.16
C ALA A 130 -12.62 -13.76 -20.52
N LYS A 131 -13.44 -14.25 -19.59
CA LYS A 131 -14.91 -14.30 -19.74
C LYS A 131 -15.54 -12.90 -19.75
N MET A 132 -15.04 -11.98 -18.92
CA MET A 132 -15.50 -10.60 -18.86
C MET A 132 -15.04 -9.75 -20.05
N LEU A 133 -13.85 -10.02 -20.60
CA LEU A 133 -13.39 -9.46 -21.88
C LEU A 133 -14.29 -9.93 -23.03
N GLU A 134 -14.74 -11.18 -22.99
CA GLU A 134 -15.70 -11.73 -23.95
C GLU A 134 -17.09 -11.09 -23.81
N GLU A 135 -17.56 -10.81 -22.59
CA GLU A 135 -18.80 -10.05 -22.34
C GLU A 135 -18.71 -8.59 -22.81
N LEU A 136 -17.63 -7.87 -22.49
CA LEU A 136 -17.40 -6.52 -23.04
C LEU A 136 -17.26 -6.52 -24.58
N GLY A 137 -16.78 -7.63 -25.15
CA GLY A 137 -16.68 -7.86 -26.58
C GLY A 137 -18.02 -8.14 -27.27
N LYS A 138 -19.04 -8.63 -26.53
CA LYS A 138 -20.40 -8.83 -27.05
C LYS A 138 -21.13 -7.50 -27.18
N ASP A 139 -20.94 -6.57 -26.24
CA ASP A 139 -21.51 -5.21 -26.31
C ASP A 139 -21.04 -4.43 -27.54
N LEU A 140 -19.80 -4.65 -28.00
CA LEU A 140 -19.27 -4.07 -29.25
C LEU A 140 -20.06 -4.50 -30.49
N LYS A 141 -20.57 -5.74 -30.51
CA LYS A 141 -21.36 -6.27 -31.64
C LYS A 141 -22.81 -5.78 -31.64
N GLU A 142 -23.32 -5.32 -30.50
CA GLU A 142 -24.65 -4.72 -30.39
C GLU A 142 -24.63 -3.24 -30.77
N ASP A 143 -23.63 -2.48 -30.32
CA ASP A 143 -23.40 -1.08 -30.74
C ASP A 143 -23.12 -0.96 -32.26
N GLU A 144 -22.43 -1.93 -32.87
CA GLU A 144 -22.25 -2.00 -34.34
C GLU A 144 -23.57 -2.26 -35.10
N LYS A 145 -24.55 -2.95 -34.51
CA LYS A 145 -25.85 -3.17 -35.14
C LYS A 145 -26.71 -1.91 -35.11
N GLU A 146 -26.66 -1.12 -34.03
CA GLU A 146 -27.38 0.17 -33.96
C GLU A 146 -26.77 1.22 -34.90
N THR A 147 -25.45 1.30 -34.99
CA THR A 147 -24.77 2.25 -35.91
C THR A 147 -24.94 1.88 -37.39
N ASN A 148 -24.94 0.59 -37.73
CA ASN A 148 -25.24 0.12 -39.09
C ASN A 148 -26.73 0.24 -39.45
N ALA A 149 -27.65 0.22 -38.48
CA ALA A 149 -29.06 0.54 -38.71
C ALA A 149 -29.28 2.02 -39.10
N ILE A 150 -28.42 2.93 -38.63
CA ILE A 150 -28.43 4.35 -39.01
C ILE A 150 -27.71 4.58 -40.35
N HIS A 151 -26.66 3.80 -40.66
CA HIS A 151 -25.90 3.91 -41.92
C HIS A 151 -26.54 3.19 -43.13
N GLY A 152 -27.66 2.47 -42.92
CA GLY A 152 -28.45 1.85 -43.99
C GLY A 152 -29.38 2.79 -44.75
N GLN A 153 -29.46 4.08 -44.38
CA GLN A 153 -30.15 5.09 -45.19
C GLN A 153 -29.22 5.56 -46.31
N VAL A 154 -29.39 4.94 -47.48
CA VAL A 154 -28.86 5.41 -48.77
C VAL A 154 -29.18 6.90 -48.93
N TRP A 155 -28.16 7.73 -49.13
CA TRP A 155 -28.33 9.15 -49.44
C TRP A 155 -29.09 9.27 -50.76
N ASN A 156 -30.33 9.75 -50.71
CA ASN A 156 -31.20 9.89 -51.89
C ASN A 156 -31.25 11.39 -52.28
N PRO A 157 -30.63 11.81 -53.39
CA PRO A 157 -30.43 13.23 -53.71
C PRO A 157 -31.70 14.00 -54.16
N ALA A 158 -32.91 13.46 -53.93
CA ALA A 158 -34.16 14.01 -54.46
C ALA A 158 -35.19 14.45 -53.40
N THR A 159 -34.85 14.49 -52.11
CA THR A 159 -35.77 14.99 -51.07
C THR A 159 -35.33 16.36 -50.54
N PRO A 160 -36.13 17.43 -50.70
CA PRO A 160 -35.81 18.72 -50.10
C PRO A 160 -35.89 18.59 -48.57
N PHE A 161 -34.78 18.86 -47.89
CA PHE A 161 -34.72 18.96 -46.45
C PHE A 161 -35.50 20.20 -45.99
N VAL A 162 -36.66 20.00 -45.37
CA VAL A 162 -37.37 21.06 -44.63
C VAL A 162 -37.08 20.85 -43.15
N PRO A 163 -36.28 21.71 -42.50
CA PRO A 163 -36.08 21.62 -41.06
C PRO A 163 -37.37 22.05 -40.35
N LYS A 164 -37.97 21.17 -39.53
CA LYS A 164 -38.99 21.55 -38.56
C LYS A 164 -38.30 22.25 -37.38
N LEU A 165 -38.58 23.54 -37.18
CA LEU A 165 -38.27 24.24 -35.94
C LEU A 165 -39.18 23.74 -34.79
N PRO A 166 -38.69 23.70 -33.54
CA PRO A 166 -39.52 23.33 -32.39
C PRO A 166 -40.50 24.45 -32.02
N ASP A 167 -41.73 24.07 -31.66
CA ASP A 167 -42.80 24.95 -31.24
C ASP A 167 -42.44 25.73 -29.96
N ILE A 168 -42.40 27.06 -30.06
CA ILE A 168 -42.34 27.96 -28.91
C ILE A 168 -43.74 28.52 -28.69
N GLY A 169 -44.28 28.28 -27.49
CA GLY A 169 -45.62 28.67 -27.07
C GLY A 169 -45.90 30.17 -27.10
N ILE A 170 -47.18 30.46 -27.34
CA ILE A 170 -47.83 31.76 -27.52
C ILE A 170 -47.75 32.64 -26.27
N LEU A 171 -47.43 33.92 -26.46
CA LEU A 171 -47.98 35.06 -25.71
C LEU A 171 -48.21 36.21 -26.73
N GLU A 172 -49.47 36.59 -26.93
CA GLU A 172 -49.91 37.66 -27.85
C GLU A 172 -49.83 39.09 -27.19
N PRO A 173 -50.35 40.19 -27.80
CA PRO A 173 -49.51 41.17 -28.48
C PRO A 173 -49.76 42.63 -28.01
N ILE A 174 -48.86 43.57 -28.32
CA ILE A 174 -49.26 45.00 -28.43
C ILE A 174 -48.78 45.60 -29.75
N VAL A 175 -49.80 45.94 -30.53
CA VAL A 175 -49.96 46.70 -31.77
C VAL A 175 -49.16 48.02 -31.83
N LYS A 176 -48.23 48.06 -32.82
CA LYS A 176 -48.08 49.06 -33.93
C LYS A 176 -47.59 50.51 -33.63
N PRO A 177 -47.26 51.33 -34.67
CA PRO A 177 -46.62 51.06 -35.99
C PRO A 177 -45.67 52.18 -36.54
N HIS A 178 -45.12 51.94 -37.76
CA HIS A 178 -44.70 52.91 -38.80
C HIS A 178 -43.32 53.61 -38.61
N SER A 179 -42.46 53.83 -39.61
CA SER A 179 -42.51 53.71 -41.07
C SER A 179 -41.09 53.79 -41.68
N THR A 180 -40.83 52.96 -42.68
CA THR A 180 -40.10 53.23 -43.94
C THR A 180 -38.68 53.81 -43.99
N LYS A 181 -37.83 53.00 -44.65
CA LYS A 181 -36.96 53.37 -45.80
C LYS A 181 -35.85 54.40 -45.55
N ASN A 182 -34.60 53.96 -45.59
CA ASN A 182 -33.73 54.06 -46.78
C ASN A 182 -32.25 53.83 -46.44
N SER A 183 -31.59 53.10 -47.34
CA SER A 183 -30.20 53.21 -47.79
C SER A 183 -29.12 53.66 -46.79
N SER A 184 -28.14 52.77 -46.57
CA SER A 184 -26.73 53.14 -46.34
C SER A 184 -26.26 54.14 -47.41
N PRO A 185 -25.25 54.99 -47.14
CA PRO A 185 -23.89 54.47 -47.26
C PRO A 185 -22.84 55.09 -46.30
N LEU A 186 -21.71 54.37 -46.22
CA LEU A 186 -20.32 54.83 -46.24
C LEU A 186 -19.80 55.91 -45.27
N PHE A 187 -18.89 55.44 -44.41
CA PHE A 187 -17.51 55.92 -44.19
C PHE A 187 -17.28 57.44 -44.07
N GLU A 188 -16.92 57.91 -42.87
CA GLU A 188 -16.12 59.12 -42.71
C GLU A 188 -15.09 59.00 -41.59
N VAL A 189 -13.90 59.48 -41.93
CA VAL A 189 -12.62 59.48 -41.22
C VAL A 189 -12.49 60.77 -40.42
N ASN A 190 -11.91 60.71 -39.21
CA ASN A 190 -10.91 61.69 -38.73
C ASN A 190 -10.32 61.21 -37.39
N GLN A 191 -9.08 60.71 -37.39
CA GLN A 191 -7.84 61.46 -37.17
C GLN A 191 -7.73 62.10 -35.77
N THR A 192 -6.95 61.40 -34.93
CA THR A 192 -5.77 61.88 -34.17
C THR A 192 -5.69 63.36 -33.79
N VAL A 193 -5.50 63.63 -32.49
CA VAL A 193 -4.29 64.31 -31.97
C VAL A 193 -4.06 63.95 -30.49
N SER A 194 -2.81 63.62 -30.19
CA SER A 194 -2.25 63.32 -28.87
C SER A 194 -2.05 64.58 -28.02
N SER A 195 -2.13 64.46 -26.69
CA SER A 195 -1.10 65.01 -25.79
C SER A 195 -1.29 64.55 -24.33
N THR A 196 -0.25 63.87 -23.84
CA THR A 196 0.41 64.04 -22.53
C THR A 196 -0.45 64.24 -21.28
N PHE A 197 -0.50 63.23 -20.40
CA PHE A 197 -0.38 63.47 -18.95
C PHE A 197 0.17 62.24 -18.22
N LEU A 198 1.30 62.43 -17.53
CA LEU A 198 1.92 61.49 -16.61
C LEU A 198 1.06 61.36 -15.34
N GLY A 199 0.73 60.14 -14.93
CA GLY A 199 0.06 59.87 -13.66
C GLY A 199 0.31 58.43 -13.22
N HIS A 200 0.99 58.28 -12.08
CA HIS A 200 1.34 57.03 -11.41
C HIS A 200 0.21 55.98 -11.37
N GLY A 201 0.54 54.73 -11.73
CA GLY A 201 -0.37 53.60 -11.55
C GLY A 201 0.34 52.27 -11.73
N LYS A 202 0.45 51.50 -10.64
CA LYS A 202 1.07 50.18 -10.50
C LYS A 202 0.84 49.23 -11.69
N LEU A 203 1.91 48.62 -12.20
CA LEU A 203 1.85 47.40 -13.01
C LEU A 203 1.26 46.26 -12.16
N GLY A 204 -0.04 46.04 -12.29
CA GLY A 204 -0.67 44.79 -11.87
C GLY A 204 -0.36 43.72 -12.91
N VAL A 205 0.70 42.94 -12.67
CA VAL A 205 0.92 41.67 -13.37
C VAL A 205 -0.19 40.72 -12.94
N GLN A 206 -1.23 40.54 -13.76
CA GLN A 206 -2.20 39.46 -13.58
C GLN A 206 -1.57 38.13 -14.01
N THR A 207 -0.63 37.63 -13.22
CA THR A 207 -0.28 36.21 -13.22
C THR A 207 -1.28 35.51 -12.32
N THR A 208 -2.39 35.09 -12.91
CA THR A 208 -3.08 33.82 -12.62
C THR A 208 -4.24 33.75 -13.61
N ARG A 209 -4.00 33.13 -14.77
CA ARG A 209 -5.09 32.47 -15.46
C ARG A 209 -5.60 31.41 -14.48
N LYS A 210 -6.71 31.71 -13.80
CA LYS A 210 -7.58 30.66 -13.27
C LYS A 210 -7.81 29.71 -14.43
N ILE A 211 -7.26 28.51 -14.33
CA ILE A 211 -7.70 27.40 -15.18
C ILE A 211 -9.14 27.22 -14.75
N GLU A 212 -10.04 27.84 -15.50
CA GLU A 212 -11.47 27.60 -15.37
C GLU A 212 -11.66 26.10 -15.44
N GLU A 213 -12.32 25.56 -14.43
CA GLU A 213 -12.78 24.18 -14.32
C GLU A 213 -13.95 23.97 -15.31
N SER A 214 -13.72 24.35 -16.57
CA SER A 214 -14.71 24.43 -17.62
C SER A 214 -14.90 23.05 -18.23
N GLN A 215 -16.11 22.54 -18.02
CA GLN A 215 -16.76 21.42 -18.69
C GLN A 215 -16.25 20.02 -18.33
N ARG A 216 -16.79 19.47 -17.23
CA ARG A 216 -16.89 18.02 -17.02
C ARG A 216 -17.77 17.43 -18.13
N HIS A 217 -17.14 16.99 -19.21
CA HIS A 217 -17.82 16.15 -20.18
C HIS A 217 -18.16 14.82 -19.50
N PRO A 218 -19.43 14.35 -19.58
CA PRO A 218 -19.77 13.03 -19.09
C PRO A 218 -18.90 12.00 -19.81
N LEU A 219 -18.40 11.01 -19.06
CA LEU A 219 -17.52 9.99 -19.59
C LEU A 219 -18.15 9.33 -20.81
N THR A 220 -17.39 9.24 -21.90
CA THR A 220 -17.86 8.53 -23.07
C THR A 220 -18.10 7.06 -22.72
N LYS A 221 -19.09 6.41 -23.35
CA LYS A 221 -19.35 4.97 -23.13
C LYS A 221 -18.07 4.14 -23.28
N ARG A 222 -17.20 4.54 -24.21
CA ARG A 222 -15.89 3.94 -24.46
C ARG A 222 -14.93 4.12 -23.29
N GLU A 223 -14.73 5.34 -22.80
CA GLU A 223 -13.84 5.61 -21.66
C GLU A 223 -14.27 4.86 -20.40
N ARG A 224 -15.58 4.73 -20.17
CA ARG A 224 -16.12 3.93 -19.06
C ARG A 224 -15.74 2.46 -19.20
N ARG A 225 -15.87 1.88 -20.41
CA ARG A 225 -15.45 0.48 -20.68
C ARG A 225 -13.95 0.30 -20.48
N ASP A 226 -13.14 1.21 -21.01
CA ASP A 226 -11.68 1.18 -20.90
C ASP A 226 -11.23 1.27 -19.43
N GLN A 227 -11.88 2.13 -18.63
CA GLN A 227 -11.64 2.23 -17.19
C GLN A 227 -12.01 0.93 -16.46
N MET A 228 -13.19 0.37 -16.72
CA MET A 228 -13.63 -0.89 -16.10
C MET A 228 -12.69 -2.04 -16.44
N LEU A 229 -12.20 -2.09 -17.67
CA LEU A 229 -11.22 -3.07 -18.11
C LEU A 229 -9.92 -2.97 -17.30
N ILE A 230 -9.31 -1.79 -17.25
CA ILE A 230 -8.07 -1.59 -16.48
C ILE A 230 -8.28 -1.92 -15.00
N GLU A 231 -9.38 -1.48 -14.40
CA GLU A 231 -9.66 -1.74 -12.99
C GLU A 231 -9.70 -3.25 -12.70
N LYS A 232 -10.39 -4.01 -13.56
CA LYS A 232 -10.47 -5.47 -13.44
C LYS A 232 -9.10 -6.13 -13.64
N LEU A 233 -8.32 -5.72 -14.65
CA LEU A 233 -6.98 -6.24 -14.90
C LEU A 233 -6.05 -6.00 -13.69
N ILE A 234 -6.11 -4.82 -13.08
CA ILE A 234 -5.32 -4.50 -11.88
C ILE A 234 -5.71 -5.43 -10.73
N LYS A 235 -7.01 -5.62 -10.48
CA LYS A 235 -7.49 -6.53 -9.42
C LYS A 235 -6.97 -7.96 -9.64
N GLY A 236 -7.10 -8.48 -10.86
CA GLY A 236 -6.67 -9.83 -11.19
C GLY A 236 -5.17 -10.02 -11.04
N TYR A 237 -4.35 -9.11 -11.56
CA TYR A 237 -2.90 -9.20 -11.44
C TYR A 237 -2.43 -9.01 -9.99
N PHE A 238 -3.01 -8.05 -9.27
CA PHE A 238 -2.69 -7.81 -7.86
C PHE A 238 -2.96 -9.04 -7.00
N ALA A 239 -4.07 -9.75 -7.22
CA ALA A 239 -4.40 -10.96 -6.47
C ALA A 239 -3.36 -12.08 -6.66
N ILE A 240 -2.85 -12.25 -7.88
CA ILE A 240 -1.80 -13.23 -8.20
C ILE A 240 -0.51 -12.88 -7.44
N ILE A 241 -0.06 -11.63 -7.55
CA ILE A 241 1.17 -11.20 -6.88
C ILE A 241 1.02 -11.25 -5.35
N GLN A 242 -0.16 -10.88 -4.83
CA GLN A 242 -0.45 -10.98 -3.41
C GLN A 242 -0.34 -12.43 -2.92
N LYS A 243 -0.85 -13.41 -3.69
CA LYS A 243 -0.72 -14.85 -3.37
C LYS A 243 0.75 -15.29 -3.36
N ILE A 244 1.54 -14.87 -4.35
CA ILE A 244 2.99 -15.18 -4.43
C ILE A 244 3.72 -14.60 -3.21
N ILE A 245 3.47 -13.33 -2.88
CA ILE A 245 4.10 -12.63 -1.76
C ILE A 245 3.74 -13.28 -0.42
N LYS A 246 2.47 -13.70 -0.24
CA LYS A 246 2.02 -14.41 0.96
C LYS A 246 2.71 -15.76 1.17
N ASP A 247 3.17 -16.42 0.11
CA ASP A 247 3.88 -17.70 0.20
C ASP A 247 5.39 -17.52 0.40
N ILE A 248 6.00 -16.60 -0.36
CA ILE A 248 7.46 -16.42 -0.37
C ILE A 248 7.96 -15.72 0.90
N ILE A 249 7.24 -14.73 1.45
CA ILE A 249 7.72 -13.96 2.61
C ILE A 249 7.89 -14.84 3.86
N PRO A 250 6.89 -15.65 4.27
CA PRO A 250 7.08 -16.53 5.42
C PRO A 250 8.26 -17.48 5.23
N LYS A 251 8.46 -18.02 4.02
CA LYS A 251 9.61 -18.89 3.71
C LYS A 251 10.94 -18.15 3.85
N ALA A 252 11.02 -16.91 3.37
CA ALA A 252 12.19 -16.06 3.53
C ALA A 252 12.51 -15.78 5.01
N ILE A 253 11.49 -15.47 5.81
CA ILE A 253 11.65 -15.23 7.26
C ILE A 253 12.08 -16.50 7.99
N MET A 254 11.44 -17.64 7.68
CA MET A 254 11.78 -18.92 8.28
C MET A 254 13.23 -19.30 8.03
N HIS A 255 13.70 -19.16 6.79
CA HIS A 255 15.08 -19.45 6.43
C HIS A 255 16.07 -18.44 7.03
N GLY A 256 15.82 -17.14 6.85
CA GLY A 256 16.78 -16.08 7.21
C GLY A 256 16.88 -15.76 8.69
N ILE A 257 15.84 -16.05 9.48
CA ILE A 257 15.79 -15.72 10.91
C ILE A 257 15.56 -16.98 11.74
N VAL A 258 14.42 -17.66 11.58
CA VAL A 258 13.96 -18.67 12.56
C VAL A 258 14.87 -19.90 12.58
N ASN A 259 15.15 -20.48 11.41
CA ASN A 259 15.97 -21.69 11.31
C ASN A 259 17.42 -21.40 11.71
N GLU A 260 17.93 -20.26 11.25
CA GLU A 260 19.27 -19.79 11.55
C GLU A 260 19.47 -19.56 13.07
N VAL A 261 18.46 -19.02 13.76
CA VAL A 261 18.48 -18.90 15.22
C VAL A 261 18.43 -20.25 15.90
N ARG A 262 17.55 -21.13 15.45
CA ARG A 262 17.41 -22.48 16.01
C ARG A 262 18.71 -23.28 15.93
N GLU A 263 19.46 -23.14 14.86
CA GLU A 263 20.67 -23.96 14.60
C GLU A 263 21.93 -23.34 15.19
N ASN A 264 22.11 -22.02 15.08
CA ASN A 264 23.40 -21.38 15.39
C ASN A 264 23.43 -20.63 16.72
N PHE A 265 22.28 -20.31 17.32
CA PHE A 265 22.27 -19.47 18.53
C PHE A 265 22.88 -20.17 19.75
N ARG A 266 22.69 -21.50 19.87
CA ARG A 266 23.29 -22.29 20.95
C ARG A 266 24.81 -22.19 20.94
N ASP A 267 25.41 -22.35 19.77
CA ASP A 267 26.87 -22.30 19.61
C ASP A 267 27.38 -20.89 19.88
N GLU A 268 26.64 -19.87 19.45
CA GLU A 268 26.98 -18.47 19.71
C GLU A 268 26.94 -18.13 21.21
N LEU A 269 25.94 -18.62 21.94
CA LEU A 269 25.86 -18.47 23.39
C LEU A 269 27.05 -19.14 24.08
N VAL A 270 27.36 -20.39 23.73
CA VAL A 270 28.48 -21.12 24.34
C VAL A 270 29.81 -20.39 24.09
N LYS A 271 30.04 -19.94 22.85
CA LYS A 271 31.25 -19.19 22.47
C LYS A 271 31.39 -17.88 23.23
N ASN A 272 30.32 -17.13 23.44
CA ASN A 272 30.37 -15.80 24.04
C ASN A 272 30.28 -15.81 25.58
N LEU A 273 29.64 -16.82 26.17
CA LEU A 273 29.52 -16.96 27.63
C LEU A 273 30.73 -17.65 28.27
N HIS A 274 31.38 -18.60 27.60
CA HIS A 274 32.56 -19.26 28.18
C HIS A 274 33.85 -18.44 28.06
N LYS A 275 33.87 -17.42 27.19
CA LYS A 275 35.07 -16.59 26.97
C LYS A 275 35.17 -15.37 27.89
N SER A 276 34.13 -15.05 28.66
CA SER A 276 34.20 -13.95 29.61
C SER A 276 35.15 -14.31 30.74
N ALA A 277 36.14 -13.47 31.04
CA ALA A 277 37.01 -13.62 32.20
C ALA A 277 36.23 -13.59 33.53
N ASP A 278 35.00 -13.07 33.50
CA ASP A 278 34.17 -12.77 34.67
C ASP A 278 32.99 -13.74 34.83
N ILE A 279 33.19 -15.04 34.61
CA ILE A 279 32.13 -16.06 34.80
C ILE A 279 31.56 -15.99 36.23
N ASP A 280 32.44 -15.83 37.23
CA ASP A 280 32.05 -15.72 38.64
C ASP A 280 31.18 -14.49 38.90
N GLU A 281 31.41 -13.40 38.17
CA GLU A 281 30.58 -12.20 38.27
C GLU A 281 29.23 -12.38 37.58
N LEU A 282 29.20 -13.03 36.41
CA LEU A 282 27.98 -13.31 35.67
C LEU A 282 27.04 -14.25 36.43
N VAL A 283 27.59 -15.26 37.12
CA VAL A 283 26.85 -16.24 37.91
C VAL A 283 26.65 -15.78 39.36
N SER A 284 26.84 -14.49 39.65
CA SER A 284 26.51 -13.96 40.97
C SER A 284 25.00 -13.97 41.23
N GLU A 285 24.61 -14.54 42.37
CA GLU A 285 23.22 -14.59 42.81
C GLU A 285 22.69 -13.18 43.14
N SER A 286 21.42 -12.94 42.83
CA SER A 286 20.72 -11.73 43.25
C SER A 286 20.67 -11.61 44.78
N SER A 287 20.80 -10.38 45.28
CA SER A 287 20.83 -10.09 46.72
C SER A 287 19.63 -10.71 47.47
N ALA A 288 18.43 -10.58 46.91
CA ALA A 288 17.22 -11.16 47.51
C ALA A 288 17.28 -12.69 47.65
N THR A 289 17.77 -13.39 46.62
CA THR A 289 17.91 -14.86 46.64
C THR A 289 19.02 -15.30 47.58
N ASN A 290 20.15 -14.59 47.58
CA ASN A 290 21.27 -14.83 48.48
C ASN A 290 20.85 -14.67 49.95
N ASP A 291 20.15 -13.58 50.28
CA ASP A 291 19.62 -13.35 51.62
C ASP A 291 18.59 -14.40 52.04
N ARG A 292 17.68 -14.78 51.13
CA ARG A 292 16.71 -15.85 51.40
C ARG A 292 17.41 -17.17 51.70
N ARG A 293 18.45 -17.51 50.94
CA ARG A 293 19.27 -18.71 51.14
C ARG A 293 20.00 -18.67 52.47
N LYS A 294 20.61 -17.53 52.84
CA LYS A 294 21.27 -17.34 54.15
C LYS A 294 20.30 -17.52 55.31
N ARG A 295 19.10 -16.92 55.24
CA ARG A 295 18.06 -17.08 56.26
C ARG A 295 17.59 -18.54 56.38
N ALA A 296 17.34 -19.20 55.26
CA ALA A 296 16.92 -20.59 55.24
C ALA A 296 18.01 -21.53 55.81
N SER A 297 19.28 -21.28 55.49
CA SER A 297 20.42 -22.01 56.06
C SER A 297 20.50 -21.85 57.58
N HIS A 298 20.41 -20.60 58.07
CA HIS A 298 20.45 -20.34 59.51
C HIS A 298 19.28 -21.00 60.24
N LEU A 299 18.07 -20.93 59.67
CA LEU A 299 16.90 -21.60 60.24
C LEU A 299 17.09 -23.12 60.28
N LEU A 300 17.64 -23.71 59.22
CA LEU A 300 17.93 -25.14 59.18
C LEU A 300 18.93 -25.54 60.27
N ASP A 301 19.98 -24.74 60.49
CA ASP A 301 20.96 -24.98 61.54
C ASP A 301 20.32 -24.91 62.93
N ASP A 302 19.41 -23.95 63.16
CA ASP A 302 18.69 -23.82 64.43
C ASP A 302 17.73 -24.99 64.66
N LEU A 303 17.03 -25.44 63.62
CA LEU A 303 16.16 -26.61 63.69
C LEU A 303 16.95 -27.89 63.96
N ASN A 304 18.11 -28.07 63.33
CA ASN A 304 18.99 -29.22 63.57
C ASN A 304 19.52 -29.23 65.01
N LYS A 305 19.89 -28.07 65.57
CA LYS A 305 20.28 -27.97 66.99
C LYS A 305 19.13 -28.32 67.92
N ALA A 306 17.91 -27.86 67.61
CA ALA A 306 16.72 -28.18 68.38
C ALA A 306 16.41 -29.68 68.35
N ASP A 307 16.51 -30.33 67.20
CA ASP A 307 16.33 -31.77 67.06
C ASP A 307 17.37 -32.57 67.87
N LEU A 308 18.62 -32.11 67.88
CA LEU A 308 19.68 -32.72 68.68
C LEU A 308 19.41 -32.61 70.19
N ILE A 309 18.86 -31.48 70.65
CA ILE A 309 18.43 -31.29 72.04
C ILE A 309 17.26 -32.23 72.36
N LEU A 310 16.27 -32.36 71.49
CA LEU A 310 15.14 -33.28 71.69
C LEU A 310 15.59 -34.74 71.77
N ASN A 311 16.51 -35.15 70.90
CA ASN A 311 17.10 -36.49 70.94
C ASN A 311 17.85 -36.73 72.26
N LYS A 312 18.62 -35.74 72.74
CA LYS A 312 19.33 -35.83 74.02
C LYS A 312 18.39 -35.88 75.22
N ILE A 313 17.25 -35.18 75.19
CA ILE A 313 16.23 -35.30 76.23
C ILE A 313 15.65 -36.71 76.20
N ARG A 314 15.26 -37.23 75.04
CA ARG A 314 14.68 -38.58 74.89
C ARG A 314 15.59 -39.68 75.45
N GLU A 315 16.90 -39.56 75.26
CA GLU A 315 17.89 -40.50 75.84
C GLU A 315 18.00 -40.41 77.36
N ASN A 316 17.70 -39.25 77.96
CA ASN A 316 17.78 -39.02 79.40
C ASN A 316 16.46 -39.27 80.16
N THR A 317 15.32 -39.41 79.46
CA THR A 317 14.00 -39.68 80.08
C THR A 317 13.59 -41.16 80.08
N ILE A 318 14.50 -42.07 79.75
CA ILE A 318 14.37 -43.53 79.91
C ILE A 318 15.31 -43.96 81.05
#